data_AF-A0A6N2CPN5-F1
#
_entry.id   AF-A0A6N2CPN5-F1
#
_cell.length_a   1.000
_cell.length_b   1.000
_cell.length_c   1.000
_cell.angle_alpha   90.00
_cell.angle_beta   90.00
_cell.angle_gamma   90.00
#
_symmetry.space_group_name_H-M   'P 1'
#
loop_
_entity.id
_entity.type
_entity.pdbx_description
1 polymer ?
#
loop_
_entity_poly.entity_id
_entity_poly.type
_entity_poly.pdbx_seq_one_letter_code
_entity_poly.pdbx_strand_id
1 'polypeptide(L)'
;PTRKMSKSDDNQSATLFILDEPAQLKKKILSAVTDSGSEIVARDDKPGVSNLLQIYSSMSGRSVAEIEASLQGEGYGKLKHEVADAVISVLEPVQAKYKALIADKGYLESVLKSGAEAAQKRAYKVLGKVYRKAGFVERTR
;
A
#
# COMPACT_ATOMS: atom_id res chain seq x y z
N PRO A 1 15.89 -2.07 5.05
CA PRO A 1 15.60 -0.77 5.71
C PRO A 1 16.14 0.46 4.97
N THR A 2 17.27 0.34 4.24
CA THR A 2 17.91 1.46 3.51
C THR A 2 17.34 1.71 2.11
N ARG A 3 16.48 0.81 1.61
CA ARG A 3 15.82 0.91 0.31
C ARG A 3 14.31 1.03 0.53
N LYS A 4 13.68 1.90 -0.27
CA LYS A 4 12.22 2.04 -0.30
C LYS A 4 11.58 0.75 -0.82
N MET A 5 10.43 0.38 -0.25
CA MET A 5 9.61 -0.74 -0.70
C MET A 5 9.29 -0.61 -2.21
N SER A 6 9.48 -1.68 -2.96
CA SER A 6 9.21 -1.72 -4.40
C SER A 6 8.39 -2.94 -4.78
N LYS A 7 7.31 -2.72 -5.54
CA LYS A 7 6.49 -3.79 -6.12
C LYS A 7 7.31 -4.75 -6.99
N SER A 8 8.37 -4.27 -7.63
CA SER A 8 9.22 -5.03 -8.55
C SER A 8 10.53 -5.49 -7.93
N ASP A 9 10.62 -5.53 -6.60
CA ASP A 9 11.81 -6.10 -5.94
C ASP A 9 11.81 -7.63 -6.10
N ASP A 10 12.96 -8.20 -6.43
CA ASP A 10 13.12 -9.65 -6.58
C ASP A 10 12.84 -10.38 -5.26
N ASN A 11 13.11 -9.72 -4.12
CA ASN A 11 12.75 -10.25 -2.82
C ASN A 11 11.28 -9.93 -2.48
N GLN A 12 10.40 -10.90 -2.69
CA GLN A 12 8.98 -10.76 -2.37
C GLN A 12 8.69 -10.49 -0.88
N SER A 13 9.64 -10.77 0.03
CA SER A 13 9.48 -10.45 1.45
C SER A 13 9.77 -8.99 1.78
N ALA A 14 10.36 -8.23 0.84
CA ALA A 14 10.62 -6.80 1.01
C ALA A 14 9.38 -5.92 0.80
N THR A 15 8.28 -6.50 0.29
CA THR A 15 7.06 -5.78 -0.09
C THR A 15 5.81 -6.48 0.44
N LEU A 16 4.94 -5.68 1.06
CA LEU A 16 3.60 -6.09 1.46
C LEU A 16 2.63 -5.71 0.35
N PHE A 17 1.93 -6.69 -0.23
CA PHE A 17 0.89 -6.42 -1.21
C PHE A 17 -0.47 -6.30 -0.53
N ILE A 18 -1.32 -5.41 -1.06
CA ILE A 18 -2.68 -5.19 -0.54
C ILE A 18 -3.49 -6.50 -0.54
N LEU A 19 -3.21 -7.40 -1.49
CA LEU A 19 -3.90 -8.68 -1.65
C LEU A 19 -3.11 -9.88 -1.09
N ASP A 20 -2.01 -9.65 -0.37
CA ASP A 20 -1.34 -10.74 0.36
C ASP A 20 -2.32 -11.30 1.41
N GLU A 21 -2.41 -12.61 1.50
CA GLU A 21 -3.27 -13.25 2.51
C GLU A 21 -2.72 -12.97 3.93
N PRO A 22 -3.58 -12.94 4.97
CA PRO A 22 -3.17 -12.55 6.33
C PRO A 22 -1.94 -13.30 6.86
N ALA A 23 -1.84 -14.60 6.55
CA ALA A 23 -0.68 -15.41 6.94
C ALA A 23 0.63 -14.97 6.26
N GLN A 24 0.56 -14.52 5.00
CA GLN A 24 1.72 -14.01 4.26
C GLN A 24 2.14 -12.65 4.80
N LEU A 25 1.20 -11.74 5.03
CA LEU A 25 1.45 -10.44 5.66
C LEU A 25 2.15 -10.61 7.02
N LYS A 26 1.59 -11.47 7.89
CA LYS A 26 2.17 -11.79 9.19
C LYS A 26 3.58 -12.34 9.07
N LYS A 27 3.81 -13.31 8.18
CA LYS A 27 5.15 -13.90 7.96
C LYS A 27 6.16 -12.84 7.54
N LYS A 28 5.83 -12.00 6.55
CA LYS A 28 6.72 -10.95 6.02
C LYS A 28 7.08 -9.92 7.09
N ILE A 29 6.12 -9.50 7.91
CA ILE A 29 6.33 -8.53 9.00
C ILE A 29 7.18 -9.15 10.11
N LEU A 30 6.92 -10.41 10.49
CA LEU A 30 7.72 -11.10 11.51
C LEU A 30 9.18 -11.29 11.07
N SER A 31 9.41 -11.57 9.79
CA SER A 31 10.77 -11.68 9.22
C SER A 31 11.42 -10.33 8.87
N ALA A 32 10.79 -9.19 9.17
CA ALA A 32 11.38 -7.89 8.87
C ALA A 32 12.72 -7.69 9.60
N VAL A 33 13.70 -7.12 8.90
CA VAL A 33 15.03 -6.87 9.45
C VAL A 33 14.97 -5.76 10.50
N THR A 34 15.39 -6.08 11.72
CA THR A 34 15.58 -5.15 12.86
C THR A 34 17.05 -5.13 13.28
N ASP A 35 17.41 -4.21 14.17
CA ASP A 35 18.71 -4.24 14.85
C ASP A 35 18.76 -5.32 15.94
N SER A 36 19.89 -5.41 16.64
CA SER A 36 20.17 -6.37 17.72
C SER A 36 19.83 -5.86 19.13
N GLY A 37 19.32 -4.63 19.26
CA GLY A 37 18.86 -4.09 20.53
C GLY A 37 17.49 -4.62 20.94
N SER A 38 16.91 -4.02 21.97
CA SER A 38 15.56 -4.33 22.46
C SER A 38 14.65 -3.11 22.54
N GLU A 39 15.19 -1.89 22.54
CA GLU A 39 14.39 -0.68 22.72
C GLU A 39 13.60 -0.35 21.46
N ILE A 40 12.28 -0.31 21.60
CA ILE A 40 11.32 0.09 20.56
C ILE A 40 11.26 1.62 20.55
N VAL A 41 12.19 2.24 19.83
CA VAL A 41 12.27 3.70 19.66
C VAL A 41 12.65 4.02 18.22
N ALA A 42 11.98 5.02 17.64
CA ALA A 42 12.28 5.57 16.34
C ALA A 42 13.54 6.44 16.41
N ARG A 43 14.61 5.97 15.79
CA ARG A 43 15.89 6.67 15.67
C ARG A 43 16.56 6.40 14.34
N ASP A 44 17.51 7.25 13.97
CA ASP A 44 18.27 7.15 12.73
C ASP A 44 19.19 5.92 12.70
N ASP A 45 19.72 5.50 13.85
CA ASP A 45 20.54 4.30 14.02
C ASP A 45 19.71 3.00 13.99
N LYS A 46 18.37 3.09 14.03
CA LYS A 46 17.42 1.96 14.06
C LYS A 46 16.44 1.96 12.89
N PRO A 47 16.90 1.99 11.63
CA PRO A 47 16.00 2.19 10.48
C PRO A 47 14.95 1.07 10.31
N GLY A 48 15.22 -0.15 10.78
CA GLY A 48 14.26 -1.25 10.74
C GLY A 48 13.09 -1.05 11.70
N VAL A 49 13.39 -0.71 12.96
CA VAL A 49 12.39 -0.46 14.01
C VAL A 49 11.63 0.82 13.73
N SER A 50 12.32 1.91 13.34
CA SER A 50 11.71 3.17 12.94
C SER A 50 10.70 2.99 11.80
N ASN A 51 11.03 2.17 10.80
CA ASN A 51 10.10 1.86 9.71
C ASN A 51 8.86 1.08 10.19
N LEU A 52 9.04 0.09 11.08
CA LEU A 52 7.91 -0.65 11.66
C LEU A 52 7.00 0.26 12.50
N LEU A 53 7.57 1.16 13.29
CA LEU A 53 6.82 2.16 14.08
C LEU A 53 6.02 3.10 13.18
N GLN A 54 6.58 3.56 12.07
CA GLN A 54 5.87 4.41 11.10
C GLN A 54 4.70 3.67 10.44
N ILE A 55 4.91 2.40 10.07
CA ILE A 55 3.84 1.55 9.53
C ILE A 55 2.75 1.38 10.59
N TYR A 56 3.11 1.03 11.83
CA TYR A 56 2.12 0.82 12.88
C TYR A 56 1.34 2.09 13.19
N SER A 57 2.02 3.24 13.26
CA SER A 57 1.39 4.55 13.43
C SER A 57 0.37 4.84 12.32
N SER A 58 0.75 4.60 11.07
CA SER A 58 -0.12 4.83 9.91
C SER A 58 -1.35 3.91 9.89
N MET A 59 -1.21 2.66 10.34
CA MET A 59 -2.31 1.69 10.33
C MET A 59 -3.23 1.81 11.54
N SER A 60 -2.68 2.15 12.72
CA SER A 60 -3.45 2.27 13.96
C SER A 60 -4.03 3.66 14.20
N GLY A 61 -3.51 4.68 13.51
CA GLY A 61 -3.85 6.08 13.76
C GLY A 61 -3.22 6.68 15.02
N ARG A 62 -2.44 5.91 15.77
CA ARG A 62 -1.70 6.37 16.95
C ARG A 62 -0.39 7.04 16.53
N SER A 63 0.07 8.02 17.28
CA SER A 63 1.39 8.61 17.07
C SER A 63 2.52 7.63 17.43
N VAL A 64 3.70 7.83 16.85
CA VAL A 64 4.88 7.02 17.18
C VAL A 64 5.20 7.10 18.67
N ALA A 65 5.14 8.29 19.28
CA ALA A 65 5.41 8.47 20.70
C ALA A 65 4.45 7.68 21.61
N GLU A 66 3.16 7.63 21.28
CA GLU A 66 2.18 6.82 22.02
C GLU A 66 2.45 5.32 21.88
N ILE A 67 2.92 4.89 20.71
CA ILE A 67 3.26 3.49 20.45
C ILE A 67 4.51 3.10 21.26
N GLU A 68 5.56 3.91 21.20
CA GLU A 68 6.80 3.72 21.98
C GLU A 68 6.51 3.62 23.48
N ALA A 69 5.72 4.55 24.01
CA ALA A 69 5.32 4.54 25.42
C ALA A 69 4.53 3.27 25.79
N SER A 70 3.62 2.82 24.92
CA SER A 70 2.82 1.61 25.17
C SER A 70 3.60 0.29 25.05
N LEU A 71 4.75 0.32 24.37
CA LEU A 71 5.61 -0.85 24.16
C LEU A 71 6.92 -0.72 24.94
N GLN A 72 6.96 0.16 25.94
CA GLN A 72 8.15 0.34 26.76
C GLN A 72 8.42 -0.94 27.58
N GLY A 73 9.65 -1.45 27.48
CA GLY A 73 10.05 -2.71 28.13
C GLY A 73 9.66 -3.97 27.37
N GLU A 74 8.92 -3.84 26.26
CA GLU A 74 8.59 -4.96 25.38
C GLU A 74 9.69 -5.23 24.34
N GLY A 75 9.74 -6.44 23.81
CA GLY A 75 10.68 -6.83 22.76
C GLY A 75 10.17 -6.64 21.33
N TYR A 76 11.07 -6.67 20.34
CA TYR A 76 10.72 -6.53 18.92
C TYR A 76 9.72 -7.57 18.40
N GLY A 77 9.65 -8.75 19.03
CA GLY A 77 8.62 -9.75 18.73
C GLY A 77 7.21 -9.17 18.93
N LYS A 78 6.97 -8.50 20.06
CA LYS A 78 5.68 -7.86 20.37
C LYS A 78 5.37 -6.74 19.38
N LEU A 79 6.34 -5.87 19.09
CA LEU A 79 6.19 -4.82 18.06
C LEU A 79 5.75 -5.41 16.72
N LYS A 80 6.46 -6.43 16.22
CA LYS A 80 6.16 -7.04 14.92
C LYS A 80 4.78 -7.71 14.89
N HIS A 81 4.36 -8.32 16.00
CA HIS A 81 3.02 -8.88 16.12
C HIS A 81 1.94 -7.80 16.06
N GLU A 82 2.08 -6.73 16.83
CA GLU A 82 1.15 -5.59 16.84
C GLU A 82 1.05 -4.91 15.46
N VAL A 83 2.20 -4.73 14.79
CA VAL A 83 2.22 -4.20 13.41
C VAL A 83 1.48 -5.13 12.45
N ALA A 84 1.70 -6.45 12.55
CA ALA A 84 1.04 -7.43 11.70
C ALA A 84 -0.47 -7.42 11.89
N ASP A 85 -0.94 -7.42 13.13
CA ASP A 85 -2.36 -7.43 13.44
C ASP A 85 -3.03 -6.13 12.97
N ALA A 86 -2.39 -4.97 13.17
CA ALA A 86 -2.89 -3.69 12.66
C ALA A 86 -2.97 -3.64 11.13
N VAL A 87 -1.93 -4.09 10.43
CA VAL A 87 -1.93 -4.15 8.95
C VAL A 87 -3.03 -5.07 8.44
N ILE A 88 -3.17 -6.26 9.02
CA ILE A 88 -4.18 -7.25 8.62
C ILE A 88 -5.59 -6.67 8.83
N SER A 89 -5.86 -6.11 10.01
CA SER A 89 -7.17 -5.53 10.34
C SER A 89 -7.58 -4.43 9.37
N VAL A 90 -6.64 -3.59 8.92
CA VAL A 90 -6.90 -2.53 7.92
C VAL A 90 -7.14 -3.11 6.53
N LEU A 91 -6.40 -4.15 6.13
CA LEU A 91 -6.46 -4.70 4.77
C LEU A 91 -7.61 -5.67 4.56
N GLU A 92 -8.04 -6.42 5.56
CA GLU A 92 -9.16 -7.36 5.48
C GLU A 92 -10.44 -6.79 4.83
N PRO A 93 -10.99 -5.64 5.25
CA PRO A 93 -12.17 -5.07 4.61
C PRO A 93 -11.91 -4.62 3.16
N VAL A 94 -10.68 -4.19 2.84
CA VAL A 94 -10.28 -3.85 1.46
C VAL A 94 -10.25 -5.10 0.59
N GLN A 95 -9.66 -6.19 1.09
CA GLN A 95 -9.59 -7.48 0.41
C GLN A 95 -10.96 -8.09 0.20
N ALA A 96 -11.86 -8.00 1.19
CA ALA A 96 -13.25 -8.45 1.08
C ALA A 96 -13.99 -7.69 -0.03
N LYS A 97 -13.88 -6.35 -0.05
CA LYS A 97 -14.47 -5.52 -1.12
C LYS A 97 -13.87 -5.84 -2.48
N TYR A 98 -12.55 -6.02 -2.56
CA TYR A 98 -11.89 -6.44 -3.79
C TYR A 98 -12.44 -7.78 -4.30
N LYS A 99 -12.56 -8.79 -3.43
CA LYS A 99 -13.11 -10.11 -3.77
C LYS A 99 -14.55 -10.02 -4.27
N ALA A 100 -15.38 -9.16 -3.67
CA ALA A 100 -16.74 -8.91 -4.15
C ALA A 100 -16.76 -8.24 -5.54
N LEU A 101 -15.94 -7.20 -5.75
CA LEU A 101 -15.89 -6.44 -6.99
C LEU A 101 -15.33 -7.23 -8.17
N ILE A 102 -14.29 -8.05 -7.95
CA ILE A 102 -13.68 -8.84 -9.02
C ILE A 102 -14.56 -10.02 -9.45
N ALA A 103 -15.45 -10.48 -8.58
CA ALA A 103 -16.44 -11.51 -8.89
C ALA A 103 -17.61 -10.96 -9.73
N ASP A 104 -17.99 -9.69 -9.51
CA ASP A 104 -19.02 -9.00 -10.31
C ASP A 104 -18.42 -8.38 -11.58
N LYS A 105 -18.22 -9.24 -12.60
CA LYS A 105 -17.69 -8.82 -13.90
C LYS A 105 -18.57 -7.77 -14.59
N GLY A 106 -19.89 -7.89 -14.48
CA GLY A 106 -20.82 -6.97 -15.13
C GLY A 106 -20.71 -5.56 -14.55
N TYR A 107 -20.66 -5.44 -13.22
CA TYR A 107 -20.39 -4.17 -12.57
C TYR A 107 -19.03 -3.61 -12.96
N LEU A 108 -17.97 -4.42 -12.91
CA LEU A 108 -16.62 -3.99 -13.27
C LEU A 108 -16.54 -3.44 -14.70
N GLU A 109 -17.09 -4.17 -15.66
CA GLU A 109 -17.15 -3.73 -17.06
C GLU A 109 -17.95 -2.44 -17.22
N SER A 110 -19.06 -2.29 -16.50
CA SER A 110 -19.88 -1.07 -16.56
C SER A 110 -19.11 0.17 -16.07
N VAL A 111 -18.37 0.03 -14.96
CA VAL A 111 -17.54 1.11 -14.40
C VAL A 111 -16.39 1.46 -15.34
N LEU A 112 -15.70 0.45 -15.88
CA LEU A 112 -14.60 0.65 -16.83
C LEU A 112 -15.09 1.33 -18.11
N LYS A 113 -16.23 0.90 -18.66
CA LYS A 113 -16.85 1.51 -19.84
C LYS A 113 -17.22 2.96 -19.60
N SER A 114 -17.92 3.26 -18.50
CA SER A 114 -18.30 4.63 -18.15
C SER A 114 -17.08 5.54 -17.95
N GLY A 115 -16.05 5.04 -17.27
CA GLY A 115 -14.79 5.74 -17.10
C GLY A 115 -14.08 6.01 -18.43
N ALA A 116 -14.04 5.03 -19.33
CA ALA A 116 -13.45 5.17 -20.65
C ALA A 116 -14.18 6.21 -21.51
N GLU A 117 -15.52 6.17 -21.54
CA GLU A 117 -16.33 7.15 -22.28
C GLU A 117 -16.09 8.58 -21.78
N ALA A 118 -16.05 8.77 -20.46
CA ALA A 118 -15.79 10.08 -19.85
C ALA A 118 -14.36 10.58 -20.16
N ALA A 119 -13.36 9.69 -20.09
CA ALA A 119 -11.97 10.01 -20.42
C ALA A 119 -11.82 10.34 -21.91
N GLN A 120 -12.41 9.55 -22.79
CA GLN A 120 -12.36 9.72 -24.25
C GLN A 120 -12.97 11.05 -24.68
N LYS A 121 -14.12 11.43 -24.10
CA LYS A 121 -14.75 12.75 -24.34
C LYS A 121 -13.79 13.91 -24.02
N ARG A 122 -13.04 13.83 -22.92
CA ARG A 122 -12.05 14.84 -22.53
C ARG A 122 -10.82 14.81 -23.44
N ALA A 123 -10.29 13.61 -23.71
CA ALA A 123 -9.11 13.40 -24.53
C ALA A 123 -9.32 13.91 -25.96
N TYR A 124 -10.46 13.62 -26.58
CA TYR A 124 -10.76 14.05 -27.95
C TYR A 124 -10.87 15.56 -28.11
N LYS A 125 -11.30 16.28 -27.08
CA LYS A 125 -11.27 17.76 -27.10
C LYS A 125 -9.84 18.29 -27.21
N VAL A 126 -8.88 17.66 -26.52
CA VAL A 126 -7.46 18.03 -26.58
C VAL A 126 -6.86 17.56 -27.90
N LEU A 127 -7.11 16.31 -28.29
CA LEU A 127 -6.58 15.72 -29.51
C LEU A 127 -7.01 16.49 -30.76
N GLY A 128 -8.27 16.93 -30.84
CA GLY A 128 -8.74 17.77 -31.94
C GLY A 128 -8.00 19.11 -32.04
N LYS A 129 -7.63 19.73 -30.91
CA LYS A 129 -6.79 20.94 -30.93
C LYS A 129 -5.38 20.64 -31.44
N VAL A 130 -4.80 19.51 -31.03
CA VAL A 130 -3.47 19.08 -31.49
C VAL A 130 -3.49 18.82 -32.99
N TYR A 131 -4.48 18.08 -33.49
CA TYR A 131 -4.63 17.77 -34.91
C TYR A 131 -4.74 19.04 -35.76
N ARG A 132 -5.62 19.99 -35.37
CA ARG A 132 -5.74 21.27 -36.08
C ARG A 132 -4.43 22.07 -36.11
N LYS A 133 -3.68 22.08 -35.01
CA LYS A 133 -2.39 22.79 -34.93
C LYS A 133 -1.27 22.11 -35.72
N ALA A 134 -1.32 20.78 -35.83
CA ALA A 134 -0.34 19.99 -36.57
C ALA A 134 -0.65 19.85 -38.07
N GLY A 135 -1.82 20.34 -38.52
CA GLY A 135 -2.26 20.21 -39.92
C GLY A 135 -2.84 18.84 -40.28
N PHE A 136 -3.21 18.02 -39.28
CA PHE A 136 -3.86 16.74 -39.52
C PHE A 136 -5.37 16.89 -39.70
N VAL A 137 -5.95 16.03 -40.55
CA VAL A 137 -7.41 15.95 -40.77
C VAL A 137 -8.08 15.48 -39.47
N GLU A 138 -9.17 16.14 -39.07
CA GLU A 138 -9.87 15.83 -37.83
C GLU A 138 -10.41 14.40 -37.85
N ARG A 139 -10.07 13.62 -36.83
CA ARG A 139 -10.49 12.22 -36.71
C ARG A 139 -11.99 12.17 -36.43
N THR A 140 -12.74 11.45 -37.27
CA THR A 140 -14.18 11.21 -37.08
C THR A 140 -14.41 10.49 -35.75
N ARG A 141 -15.41 10.97 -34.99
CA ARG A 141 -15.71 10.54 -33.62
C ARG A 141 -16.40 9.19 -33.58
#